data_AF-A0A3L6T892-F1
#
_entry.id   AF-A0A3L6T892-F1
#
_cell.length_a   1.000
_cell.length_b   1.000
_cell.length_c   1.000
_cell.angle_alpha   90.00
_cell.angle_beta   90.00
_cell.angle_gamma   90.00
#
_symmetry.space_group_name_H-M   'P 1'
#
loop_
_entity.id
_entity.type
_entity.pdbx_description
1 polymer ?
#
loop_
_entity_poly.entity_id
_entity_poly.type
_entity_poly.pdbx_seq_one_letter_code
_entity_poly.pdbx_strand_id
1 'polypeptide(L)'
;MSTPTISSTLSEDTKDKLHDILHLLNQDIGVLIQDAEGIRRMLNLLKDQLLDDVESAIIPGAFIEGRRCAVLNAQQLLADHSLQTQLLQQNEVNRSKANDIRTRVELLENFRPTIVIKIDRLRAQRDKLLKELDSVNTALTAEESKLQNLPVAIEEMKANMKTSVREAVRLQKQIKPIPGSADEDQQKIDEVNQIRLDAIVAIEKLLGSA
;
A
#
# COMPACT_ATOMS: atom_id res chain seq x y z
N MET A 1 -103.79 27.13 -0.01
CA MET A 1 -103.64 28.59 -0.19
C MET A 1 -102.19 28.85 -0.57
N SER A 2 -102.01 29.53 -1.68
CA SER A 2 -100.74 29.79 -2.35
C SER A 2 -99.80 30.64 -1.51
N THR A 3 -98.52 30.28 -1.49
CA THR A 3 -97.42 31.24 -1.41
C THR A 3 -96.55 31.01 -2.65
N PRO A 4 -96.36 32.01 -3.52
CA PRO A 4 -95.40 31.90 -4.60
C PRO A 4 -94.02 32.23 -4.02
N THR A 5 -93.12 31.24 -4.02
CA THR A 5 -91.69 31.48 -3.91
C THR A 5 -91.28 32.19 -5.19
N ILE A 6 -91.23 33.52 -5.14
CA ILE A 6 -90.65 34.35 -6.18
C ILE A 6 -89.14 34.09 -6.11
N SER A 7 -88.65 33.16 -6.93
CA SER A 7 -87.25 33.20 -7.35
C SER A 7 -87.07 34.54 -8.06
N SER A 8 -86.40 35.48 -7.41
CA SER A 8 -85.97 36.73 -8.04
C SER A 8 -85.07 36.37 -9.22
N THR A 9 -85.59 36.45 -10.44
CA THR A 9 -84.81 36.30 -11.66
C THR A 9 -83.85 37.48 -11.75
N LEU A 10 -82.60 37.27 -11.33
CA LEU A 10 -81.47 38.16 -11.62
C LEU A 10 -81.48 38.47 -13.12
N SER A 11 -81.39 39.75 -13.47
CA SER A 11 -81.29 40.19 -14.87
C SER A 11 -80.06 39.55 -15.53
N GLU A 12 -80.15 39.21 -16.81
CA GLU A 12 -79.07 38.53 -17.54
C GLU A 12 -77.76 39.36 -17.51
N ASP A 13 -77.88 40.68 -17.58
CA ASP A 13 -76.77 41.64 -17.43
C ASP A 13 -76.09 41.55 -16.05
N THR A 14 -76.85 41.32 -14.97
CA THR A 14 -76.28 41.09 -13.61
C THR A 14 -75.47 39.80 -13.55
N LYS A 15 -75.92 38.76 -14.26
CA LYS A 15 -75.23 37.46 -14.27
C LYS A 15 -73.94 37.52 -15.07
N ASP A 16 -73.96 38.18 -16.22
CA ASP A 16 -72.77 38.36 -17.07
C ASP A 16 -71.66 39.08 -16.29
N LYS A 17 -71.99 40.17 -15.60
CA LYS A 17 -71.06 40.94 -14.75
C LYS A 17 -70.53 40.13 -13.55
N LEU A 18 -71.35 39.28 -12.94
CA LEU A 18 -70.92 38.35 -11.89
C LEU A 18 -69.97 37.29 -12.45
N HIS A 19 -70.20 36.82 -13.69
CA HIS A 19 -69.31 35.92 -14.38
C HIS A 19 -67.96 36.58 -14.69
N ASP A 20 -67.95 37.86 -15.07
CA ASP A 20 -66.72 38.62 -15.25
C ASP A 20 -65.93 38.76 -13.93
N ILE A 21 -66.60 39.05 -12.81
CA ILE A 21 -65.96 39.07 -11.49
C ILE A 21 -65.36 37.71 -11.13
N LEU A 22 -66.10 36.63 -11.37
CA LEU A 22 -65.64 35.26 -11.10
C LEU A 22 -64.44 34.90 -11.96
N HIS A 23 -64.43 35.29 -13.24
CA HIS A 23 -63.29 35.13 -14.12
C HIS A 23 -62.07 35.89 -13.61
N LEU A 24 -62.24 37.15 -13.18
CA LEU A 24 -61.15 37.95 -12.60
C LEU A 24 -60.61 37.33 -11.31
N LEU A 25 -61.48 36.89 -10.39
CA LEU A 25 -61.10 36.24 -9.14
C LEU A 25 -60.40 34.88 -9.33
N ASN A 26 -60.59 34.22 -10.47
CA ASN A 26 -59.92 32.95 -10.81
C ASN A 26 -58.50 33.13 -11.38
N GLN A 27 -57.99 34.36 -11.47
CA GLN A 27 -56.62 34.61 -11.89
C GLN A 27 -55.59 34.17 -10.83
N ASP A 28 -54.32 34.08 -11.23
CA ASP A 28 -53.23 33.80 -10.29
C ASP A 28 -53.19 34.83 -9.15
N ILE A 29 -52.94 34.35 -7.93
CA ILE A 29 -52.92 35.21 -6.74
C ILE A 29 -51.87 36.32 -6.85
N GLY A 30 -50.75 36.07 -7.55
CA GLY A 30 -49.70 37.04 -7.83
C GLY A 30 -50.14 38.16 -8.76
N VAL A 31 -51.12 37.94 -9.64
CA VAL A 31 -51.75 38.96 -10.49
C VAL A 31 -52.80 39.74 -9.70
N LEU A 32 -53.66 39.02 -8.97
CA LEU A 32 -54.73 39.61 -8.16
C LEU A 32 -54.21 40.57 -7.07
N ILE A 33 -53.11 40.23 -6.40
CA ILE A 33 -52.52 41.10 -5.37
C ILE A 33 -51.80 42.33 -5.94
N GLN A 34 -51.57 42.39 -7.26
CA GLN A 34 -50.97 43.55 -7.92
C GLN A 34 -52.03 44.59 -8.26
N ASP A 35 -53.16 44.16 -8.82
CA ASP A 35 -54.27 45.02 -9.20
C ASP A 35 -55.60 44.25 -9.27
N ALA A 36 -56.54 44.63 -8.39
CA ALA A 36 -57.92 44.14 -8.36
C ALA A 36 -58.92 45.24 -8.75
N GLU A 37 -58.49 46.31 -9.42
CA GLU A 37 -59.35 47.41 -9.85
C GLU A 37 -60.46 46.94 -10.80
N GLY A 38 -60.20 45.92 -11.63
CA GLY A 38 -61.22 45.29 -12.47
C GLY A 38 -62.38 44.76 -11.63
N ILE A 39 -62.08 44.11 -10.50
CA ILE A 39 -63.09 43.54 -9.58
C ILE A 39 -63.86 44.67 -8.90
N ARG A 40 -63.18 45.73 -8.42
CA ARG A 40 -63.85 46.91 -7.82
C ARG A 40 -64.77 47.62 -8.79
N ARG A 41 -64.34 47.79 -10.05
CA ARG A 41 -65.15 48.43 -11.10
C ARG A 41 -66.42 47.63 -11.36
N MET A 42 -66.30 46.32 -11.53
CA MET A 42 -67.46 45.45 -11.74
C MET A 42 -68.39 45.39 -10.52
N LEU A 43 -67.85 45.35 -9.31
CA LEU A 43 -68.63 45.38 -8.07
C LEU A 43 -69.44 46.67 -7.93
N ASN A 44 -68.84 47.83 -8.23
CA ASN A 44 -69.54 49.12 -8.21
C ASN A 44 -70.68 49.21 -9.23
N LEU A 45 -70.56 48.55 -10.40
CA LEU A 45 -71.63 48.49 -11.41
C LEU A 45 -72.82 47.62 -10.96
N LEU A 46 -72.60 46.74 -10.00
CA LEU A 46 -73.59 45.84 -9.42
C LEU A 46 -74.16 46.34 -8.08
N LYS A 47 -73.74 47.53 -7.64
CA LYS A 47 -74.18 48.14 -6.38
C LYS A 47 -75.70 48.24 -6.34
N ASP A 48 -76.28 47.93 -5.18
CA ASP A 48 -77.73 47.91 -4.91
C ASP A 48 -78.53 46.84 -5.69
N GLN A 49 -77.87 45.96 -6.48
CA GLN A 49 -78.50 44.85 -7.23
C GLN A 49 -78.18 43.46 -6.66
N LEU A 50 -77.23 43.39 -5.72
CA LEU A 50 -76.79 42.15 -5.08
C LEU A 50 -77.44 41.99 -3.71
N LEU A 51 -77.55 40.75 -3.25
CA LEU A 51 -77.89 40.46 -1.86
C LEU A 51 -76.69 40.80 -0.96
N ASP A 52 -76.97 41.34 0.22
CA ASP A 52 -75.96 41.74 1.22
C ASP A 52 -74.93 40.63 1.52
N ASP A 53 -75.37 39.36 1.58
CA ASP A 53 -74.50 38.20 1.82
C ASP A 53 -73.49 37.99 0.68
N VAL A 54 -73.92 38.20 -0.57
CA VAL A 54 -73.06 38.04 -1.76
C VAL A 54 -72.09 39.20 -1.88
N GLU A 55 -72.59 40.42 -1.66
CA GLU A 55 -71.74 41.62 -1.69
C GLU A 55 -70.65 41.54 -0.59
N SER A 56 -71.02 41.14 0.62
CA SER A 56 -70.08 40.95 1.74
C SER A 56 -69.00 39.90 1.46
N ALA A 57 -69.31 38.86 0.68
CA ALA A 57 -68.35 37.84 0.28
C ALA A 57 -67.39 38.30 -0.83
N ILE A 58 -67.83 39.19 -1.74
CA ILE A 58 -67.02 39.69 -2.86
C ILE A 58 -66.11 40.85 -2.44
N ILE A 59 -66.56 41.68 -1.48
CA ILE A 59 -65.80 42.85 -1.00
C ILE A 59 -64.35 42.50 -0.62
N PRO A 60 -64.05 41.45 0.18
CA PRO A 60 -62.67 41.07 0.49
C PRO A 60 -61.82 40.76 -0.75
N GLY A 61 -62.41 40.15 -1.78
CA GLY A 61 -61.75 39.86 -3.06
C GLY A 61 -61.48 41.13 -3.88
N ALA A 62 -62.34 42.14 -3.78
CA ALA A 62 -62.16 43.44 -4.44
C ALA A 62 -61.03 44.29 -3.82
N PHE A 63 -60.58 43.96 -2.60
CA PHE A 63 -59.48 44.64 -1.90
C PHE A 63 -58.33 43.70 -1.53
N ILE A 64 -58.15 42.64 -2.32
CA ILE A 64 -57.17 41.58 -2.07
C ILE A 64 -55.71 42.08 -2.06
N GLU A 65 -55.41 43.23 -2.67
CA GLU A 65 -54.08 43.86 -2.65
C GLU A 65 -53.63 44.21 -1.23
N GLY A 66 -54.57 44.43 -0.30
CA GLY A 66 -54.26 44.64 1.13
C GLY A 66 -53.55 43.45 1.79
N ARG A 67 -53.58 42.26 1.17
CA ARG A 67 -52.89 41.04 1.64
C ARG A 67 -51.53 40.81 0.95
N ARG A 68 -51.11 41.69 0.04
CA ARG A 68 -49.88 41.55 -0.76
C ARG A 68 -48.63 41.26 0.08
N CYS A 69 -48.40 42.02 1.15
CA CYS A 69 -47.24 41.83 2.02
C CYS A 69 -47.21 40.42 2.65
N ALA A 70 -48.37 39.93 3.12
CA ALA A 70 -48.47 38.59 3.70
C ALA A 70 -48.17 37.49 2.67
N VAL A 71 -48.68 37.63 1.44
CA VAL A 71 -48.43 36.67 0.36
C VAL A 71 -46.96 36.65 -0.06
N LEU A 72 -46.34 37.82 -0.26
CA LEU A 72 -44.92 37.90 -0.63
C LEU A 72 -44.01 37.33 0.46
N ASN A 73 -44.29 37.62 1.73
CA ASN A 73 -43.54 37.04 2.85
C ASN A 73 -43.69 35.52 2.89
N ALA A 74 -44.90 34.98 2.68
CA ALA A 74 -45.13 33.54 2.64
C ALA A 74 -44.40 32.87 1.46
N GLN A 75 -44.41 33.48 0.28
CA GLN A 75 -43.67 33.00 -0.88
C GLN A 75 -42.16 32.98 -0.64
N GLN A 76 -41.61 34.04 -0.02
CA GLN A 76 -40.20 34.06 0.36
C GLN A 76 -39.86 32.96 1.35
N LEU A 77 -40.67 32.78 2.40
CA LEU A 77 -40.46 31.71 3.39
C LEU A 77 -40.49 30.31 2.74
N LEU A 78 -41.39 30.09 1.78
CA LEU A 78 -41.42 28.83 1.02
C LEU A 78 -40.13 28.61 0.22
N ALA A 79 -39.61 29.64 -0.44
CA ALA A 79 -38.34 29.57 -1.16
C ALA A 79 -37.17 29.27 -0.20
N ASP A 80 -37.13 29.93 0.95
CA ASP A 80 -36.10 29.73 1.97
C ASP A 80 -36.14 28.32 2.55
N HIS A 81 -37.34 27.80 2.87
CA HIS A 81 -37.51 26.42 3.35
C HIS A 81 -37.10 25.38 2.29
N SER A 82 -37.41 25.63 1.02
CA SER A 82 -36.98 24.77 -0.08
C SER A 82 -35.45 24.72 -0.18
N LEU A 83 -34.81 25.89 -0.16
CA LEU A 83 -33.34 26.00 -0.18
C LEU A 83 -32.70 25.34 1.04
N GLN A 84 -33.25 25.58 2.24
CA GLN A 84 -32.78 24.98 3.48
C GLN A 84 -32.83 23.46 3.43
N THR A 85 -33.92 22.89 2.92
CA THR A 85 -34.09 21.44 2.77
C THR A 85 -33.04 20.87 1.82
N GLN A 86 -32.79 21.52 0.69
CA GLN A 86 -31.77 21.12 -0.27
C GLN A 86 -30.36 21.14 0.34
N LEU A 87 -30.03 22.20 1.09
CA LEU A 87 -28.73 22.34 1.76
C LEU A 87 -28.52 21.27 2.84
N LEU A 88 -29.55 20.96 3.63
CA LEU A 88 -29.49 19.90 4.64
C LEU A 88 -29.25 18.53 3.99
N GLN A 89 -29.94 18.21 2.89
CA GLN A 89 -29.72 16.98 2.14
C GLN A 89 -28.29 16.90 1.60
N GLN A 90 -27.78 17.98 1.01
CA GLN A 90 -26.41 18.02 0.50
C GLN A 90 -25.37 17.89 1.63
N ASN A 91 -25.61 18.53 2.78
CA ASN A 91 -24.75 18.42 3.95
C ASN A 91 -24.66 16.98 4.45
N GLU A 92 -25.79 16.27 4.55
CA GLU A 92 -25.83 14.89 5.01
C GLU A 92 -25.08 13.95 4.04
N VAL A 93 -25.25 14.14 2.73
CA VAL A 93 -24.48 13.40 1.71
C VAL A 93 -22.97 13.64 1.88
N ASN A 94 -22.56 14.88 2.09
CA ASN A 94 -21.16 15.23 2.29
C ASN A 94 -20.61 14.66 3.62
N ARG A 95 -21.42 14.68 4.67
CA ARG A 95 -21.09 14.10 5.98
C ARG A 95 -20.84 12.60 5.88
N SER A 96 -21.71 11.89 5.16
CA SER A 96 -21.55 10.46 4.90
C SER A 96 -20.25 10.16 4.14
N LYS A 97 -19.95 10.92 3.06
CA LYS A 97 -18.69 10.80 2.32
C LYS A 97 -17.47 11.08 3.19
N ALA A 98 -17.52 12.10 4.04
CA ALA A 98 -16.42 12.43 4.95
C ALA A 98 -16.16 11.29 5.96
N ASN A 99 -17.22 10.66 6.47
CA ASN A 99 -17.09 9.51 7.36
C ASN A 99 -16.48 8.27 6.68
N ASP A 100 -16.87 7.99 5.43
CA ASP A 100 -16.28 6.90 4.64
C ASP A 100 -14.78 7.13 4.40
N ILE A 101 -14.42 8.33 3.94
CA ILE A 101 -13.01 8.72 3.71
C ILE A 101 -12.22 8.60 5.02
N ARG A 102 -12.75 9.09 6.14
CA ARG A 102 -12.10 8.99 7.45
C ARG A 102 -11.82 7.53 7.82
N THR A 103 -12.79 6.65 7.66
CA THR A 103 -12.64 5.21 7.99
C THR A 103 -11.55 4.57 7.13
N ARG A 104 -11.48 4.95 5.85
CA ARG A 104 -10.44 4.46 4.94
C ARG A 104 -9.06 5.02 5.27
N VAL A 105 -8.96 6.27 5.72
CA VAL A 105 -7.70 6.86 6.22
C VAL A 105 -7.22 6.10 7.45
N GLU A 106 -8.08 5.89 8.45
CA GLU A 106 -7.76 5.12 9.66
C GLU A 106 -7.25 3.72 9.32
N LEU A 107 -7.89 3.04 8.36
CA LEU A 107 -7.44 1.73 7.87
C LEU A 107 -6.02 1.79 7.29
N LEU A 108 -5.72 2.78 6.44
CA LEU A 108 -4.40 2.95 5.82
C LEU A 108 -3.32 3.31 6.86
N GLU A 109 -3.67 4.13 7.85
CA GLU A 109 -2.78 4.46 8.97
C GLU A 109 -2.43 3.21 9.77
N ASN A 110 -3.41 2.32 10.01
CA ASN A 110 -3.19 1.05 10.69
C ASN A 110 -2.31 0.07 9.90
N PHE A 111 -2.31 0.12 8.56
CA PHE A 111 -1.44 -0.73 7.74
C PHE A 111 0.00 -0.22 7.63
N ARG A 112 0.22 1.08 7.81
CA ARG A 112 1.55 1.71 7.64
C ARG A 112 2.64 1.04 8.49
N PRO A 113 2.46 0.77 9.80
CA PRO A 113 3.49 0.12 10.62
C PRO A 113 3.89 -1.26 10.11
N THR A 114 2.92 -2.06 9.65
CA THR A 114 3.16 -3.41 9.10
C THR A 114 4.06 -3.36 7.87
N ILE A 115 3.84 -2.39 6.99
CA ILE A 115 4.66 -2.19 5.78
C ILE A 115 6.08 -1.75 6.18
N VAL A 116 6.21 -0.81 7.12
CA VAL A 116 7.52 -0.35 7.63
C VAL A 116 8.32 -1.52 8.21
N ILE A 117 7.71 -2.33 9.08
CA ILE A 117 8.35 -3.53 9.66
C ILE A 117 8.81 -4.50 8.57
N LYS A 118 7.98 -4.71 7.54
CA LYS A 118 8.33 -5.60 6.42
C LYS A 118 9.52 -5.06 5.62
N ILE A 119 9.57 -3.75 5.37
CA ILE A 119 10.69 -3.08 4.69
C ILE A 119 11.97 -3.26 5.51
N ASP A 120 11.94 -3.02 6.81
CA ASP A 120 13.12 -3.12 7.67
C ASP A 120 13.65 -4.55 7.75
N ARG A 121 12.75 -5.54 7.81
CA ARG A 121 13.12 -6.96 7.73
C ARG A 121 13.81 -7.29 6.39
N LEU A 122 13.27 -6.80 5.28
CA LEU A 122 13.84 -7.05 3.95
C LEU A 122 15.21 -6.37 3.80
N ARG A 123 15.38 -5.16 4.33
CA ARG A 123 16.69 -4.47 4.37
C ARG A 123 17.71 -5.26 5.17
N ALA A 124 17.35 -5.73 6.36
CA ALA A 124 18.23 -6.55 7.19
C ALA A 124 18.63 -7.87 6.50
N GLN A 125 17.69 -8.52 5.80
CA GLN A 125 17.98 -9.72 5.01
C GLN A 125 18.94 -9.44 3.84
N ARG A 126 18.71 -8.34 3.11
CA ARG A 126 19.61 -7.90 2.03
C ARG A 126 21.02 -7.68 2.56
N ASP A 127 21.17 -6.97 3.67
CA ASP A 127 22.50 -6.64 4.23
C ASP A 127 23.24 -7.89 4.71
N LYS A 128 22.51 -8.89 5.22
CA LYS A 128 23.08 -10.21 5.54
C LYS A 128 23.59 -10.92 4.29
N LEU A 129 22.77 -10.97 3.23
CA LEU A 129 23.14 -11.64 1.97
C LEU A 129 24.33 -10.97 1.29
N LEU A 130 24.43 -9.63 1.35
CA LEU A 130 25.59 -8.91 0.82
C LEU A 130 26.89 -9.31 1.53
N LYS A 131 26.87 -9.44 2.86
CA LYS A 131 28.05 -9.91 3.61
C LYS A 131 28.45 -11.34 3.26
N GLU A 132 27.47 -12.22 3.09
CA GLU A 132 27.72 -13.60 2.64
C GLU A 132 28.33 -13.62 1.24
N LEU A 133 27.80 -12.79 0.33
CA LEU A 133 28.32 -12.66 -1.03
C LEU A 133 29.77 -12.14 -1.05
N ASP A 134 30.09 -11.13 -0.24
CA ASP A 134 31.45 -10.60 -0.14
C ASP A 134 32.45 -11.66 0.37
N SER A 135 32.03 -12.48 1.34
CA SER A 135 32.83 -13.59 1.86
C SER A 135 33.07 -14.65 0.78
N VAL A 136 32.03 -15.01 0.01
CA VAL A 136 32.14 -15.99 -1.08
C VAL A 136 33.05 -15.46 -2.18
N ASN A 137 32.90 -14.20 -2.58
CA ASN A 137 33.76 -13.57 -3.58
C ASN A 137 35.22 -13.54 -3.13
N THR A 138 35.48 -13.23 -1.86
CA THR A 138 36.85 -13.25 -1.30
C THR A 138 37.45 -14.66 -1.37
N ALA A 139 36.68 -15.68 -1.00
CA ALA A 139 37.13 -17.07 -1.09
C ALA A 139 37.37 -17.51 -2.54
N LEU A 140 36.50 -17.10 -3.47
CA LEU A 140 36.64 -17.38 -4.89
C LEU A 140 37.94 -16.79 -5.43
N THR A 141 38.22 -15.51 -5.19
CA THR A 141 39.46 -14.86 -5.62
C THR A 141 40.71 -15.53 -5.03
N ALA A 142 40.63 -16.03 -3.79
CA ALA A 142 41.74 -16.77 -3.19
C ALA A 142 42.00 -18.11 -3.90
N GLU A 143 40.97 -18.88 -4.23
CA GLU A 143 41.11 -20.13 -4.98
C GLU A 143 41.54 -19.90 -6.43
N GLU A 144 41.02 -18.85 -7.09
CA GLU A 144 41.47 -18.44 -8.42
C GLU A 144 42.97 -18.09 -8.42
N SER A 145 43.44 -17.38 -7.39
CA SER A 145 44.86 -17.05 -7.24
C SER A 145 45.72 -18.30 -7.01
N LYS A 146 45.25 -19.27 -6.21
CA LYS A 146 45.94 -20.56 -6.03
C LYS A 146 46.01 -21.32 -7.35
N LEU A 147 44.92 -21.35 -8.11
CA LEU A 147 44.85 -22.01 -9.41
C LEU A 147 45.82 -21.36 -10.41
N GLN A 148 45.91 -20.03 -10.44
CA GLN A 148 46.86 -19.30 -11.30
C GLN A 148 48.33 -19.62 -10.97
N ASN A 149 48.66 -19.84 -9.69
CA ASN A 149 50.03 -20.16 -9.25
C ASN A 149 50.39 -21.64 -9.37
N LEU A 150 49.40 -22.53 -9.51
CA LEU A 150 49.60 -23.97 -9.54
C LEU A 150 50.54 -24.47 -10.66
N PRO A 151 50.49 -23.94 -11.91
CA PRO A 151 51.42 -24.36 -12.96
C PRO A 151 52.89 -24.12 -12.60
N VAL A 152 53.20 -22.99 -11.96
CA VAL A 152 54.57 -22.67 -11.53
C VAL A 152 55.05 -23.67 -10.48
N ALA A 153 54.24 -23.93 -9.46
CA ALA A 153 54.56 -24.90 -8.41
C ALA A 153 54.75 -26.33 -8.98
N ILE A 154 53.93 -26.73 -9.96
CA ILE A 154 54.07 -28.03 -10.65
C ILE A 154 55.40 -28.12 -11.39
N GLU A 155 55.80 -27.07 -12.13
CA GLU A 155 57.06 -27.08 -12.88
C GLU A 155 58.29 -27.11 -11.95
N GLU A 156 58.27 -26.38 -10.84
CA GLU A 156 59.31 -26.44 -9.81
C GLU A 156 59.43 -27.86 -9.23
N MET A 157 58.31 -28.49 -8.88
CA MET A 157 58.30 -29.86 -8.36
C MET A 157 58.81 -30.87 -9.39
N LYS A 158 58.46 -30.73 -10.67
CA LYS A 158 59.00 -31.57 -11.75
C LYS A 158 60.51 -31.39 -11.90
N ALA A 159 61.02 -30.15 -11.81
CA ALA A 159 62.45 -29.88 -11.88
C ALA A 159 63.20 -30.53 -10.72
N ASN A 160 62.68 -30.39 -9.49
CA ASN A 160 63.24 -31.02 -8.29
C ASN A 160 63.24 -32.55 -8.39
N MET A 161 62.15 -33.14 -8.86
CA MET A 161 62.07 -34.59 -9.11
C MET A 161 63.15 -35.03 -10.11
N LYS A 162 63.32 -34.30 -11.23
CA LYS A 162 64.34 -34.59 -12.24
C LYS A 162 65.76 -34.50 -11.67
N THR A 163 66.04 -33.58 -10.75
CA THR A 163 67.34 -33.52 -10.06
C THR A 163 67.56 -34.72 -9.13
N SER A 164 66.56 -35.06 -8.32
CA SER A 164 66.63 -36.20 -7.40
C SER A 164 66.81 -37.54 -8.13
N VAL A 165 66.09 -37.75 -9.24
CA VAL A 165 66.26 -38.95 -10.08
C VAL A 165 67.67 -39.03 -10.67
N ARG A 166 68.23 -37.90 -11.13
CA ARG A 166 69.61 -37.86 -11.65
C ARG A 166 70.63 -38.24 -10.57
N GLU A 167 70.48 -37.71 -9.36
CA GLU A 167 71.35 -38.06 -8.23
C GLU A 167 71.21 -39.53 -7.83
N ALA A 168 69.98 -40.06 -7.76
CA ALA A 168 69.76 -41.47 -7.46
C ALA A 168 70.44 -42.39 -8.49
N VAL A 169 70.31 -42.09 -9.79
CA VAL A 169 70.99 -42.84 -10.86
C VAL A 169 72.52 -42.72 -10.75
N ARG A 170 73.04 -41.54 -10.39
CA ARG A 170 74.48 -41.32 -10.19
C ARG A 170 75.00 -42.19 -9.04
N LEU A 171 74.32 -42.21 -7.91
CA LEU A 171 74.68 -43.03 -6.75
C LEU A 171 74.59 -44.52 -7.10
N GLN A 172 73.53 -44.95 -7.80
CA GLN A 172 73.38 -46.35 -8.22
C GLN A 172 74.55 -46.84 -9.07
N LYS A 173 75.10 -45.99 -9.94
CA LYS A 173 76.30 -46.32 -10.74
C LYS A 173 77.58 -46.41 -9.90
N GLN A 174 77.64 -45.72 -8.76
CA GLN A 174 78.79 -45.75 -7.85
C GLN A 174 78.78 -46.97 -6.92
N ILE A 175 77.60 -47.54 -6.65
CA ILE A 175 77.46 -48.79 -5.89
C ILE A 175 78.05 -49.93 -6.72
N LYS A 176 79.19 -50.47 -6.28
CA LYS A 176 79.80 -51.69 -6.86
C LYS A 176 79.23 -52.91 -6.14
N PRO A 177 78.95 -54.02 -6.83
CA PRO A 177 78.55 -55.26 -6.18
C PRO A 177 79.72 -55.78 -5.34
N ILE A 178 79.48 -55.98 -4.05
CA ILE A 178 80.42 -56.56 -3.10
C ILE A 178 80.04 -58.04 -2.92
N PRO A 179 80.95 -59.00 -3.16
CA PRO A 179 80.70 -60.41 -2.87
C PRO A 179 80.63 -60.66 -1.37
N GLY A 180 79.72 -61.54 -0.93
CA GLY A 180 79.54 -61.87 0.49
C GLY A 180 78.74 -60.82 1.26
N SER A 181 78.39 -61.14 2.50
CA SER A 181 77.73 -60.18 3.41
C SER A 181 78.74 -59.53 4.36
N ALA A 182 78.40 -58.35 4.87
CA ALA A 182 79.20 -57.69 5.90
C ALA A 182 79.36 -58.58 7.15
N ASP A 183 78.35 -59.38 7.46
CA ASP A 183 78.37 -60.30 8.61
C ASP A 183 79.33 -61.47 8.38
N GLU A 184 79.37 -62.04 7.17
CA GLU A 184 80.33 -63.10 6.80
C GLU A 184 81.78 -62.58 6.86
N ASP A 185 82.02 -61.36 6.38
CA ASP A 185 83.34 -60.75 6.42
C ASP A 185 83.77 -60.37 7.85
N GLN A 186 82.82 -59.89 8.68
CA GLN A 186 83.07 -59.62 10.09
C GLN A 186 83.35 -60.92 10.86
N GLN A 187 82.60 -61.99 10.59
CA GLN A 187 82.84 -63.30 11.20
C GLN A 187 84.25 -63.81 10.90
N LYS A 188 84.73 -63.69 9.66
CA LYS A 188 86.12 -64.05 9.31
C LYS A 188 87.15 -63.22 10.09
N ILE A 189 86.91 -61.92 10.29
CA ILE A 189 87.77 -61.07 11.11
C ILE A 189 87.76 -61.53 12.57
N ASP A 190 86.59 -61.82 13.11
CA ASP A 190 86.41 -62.25 14.50
C ASP A 190 87.05 -63.62 14.75
N GLU A 191 86.93 -64.57 13.81
CA GLU A 191 87.60 -65.88 13.86
C GLU A 191 89.13 -65.73 13.90
N VAL A 192 89.71 -64.91 13.01
CA VAL A 192 91.16 -64.63 13.01
C VAL A 192 91.59 -63.90 14.29
N ASN A 193 90.76 -62.99 14.78
CA ASN A 193 91.03 -62.27 16.02
C ASN A 193 90.96 -63.20 17.24
N GLN A 194 90.04 -64.16 17.25
CA GLN A 194 89.95 -65.17 18.30
C GLN A 194 91.20 -66.06 18.31
N ILE A 195 91.68 -66.51 17.15
CA ILE A 195 92.95 -67.25 17.04
C ILE A 195 94.11 -66.42 17.63
N ARG A 196 94.17 -65.11 17.33
CA ARG A 196 95.18 -64.21 17.90
C ARG A 196 95.07 -64.12 19.42
N LEU A 197 93.86 -63.95 19.96
CA LEU A 197 93.62 -63.88 21.41
C LEU A 197 94.03 -65.18 22.11
N ASP A 198 93.68 -66.34 21.54
CA ASP A 198 94.04 -67.65 22.10
C ASP A 198 95.56 -67.84 22.16
N ALA A 199 96.30 -67.39 21.13
CA ALA A 199 97.76 -67.42 21.12
C ALA A 199 98.38 -66.50 22.17
N ILE A 200 97.83 -65.29 22.37
CA ILE A 200 98.25 -64.36 23.43
C ILE A 200 98.06 -65.00 24.80
N VAL A 201 96.86 -65.52 25.08
CA VAL A 201 96.53 -66.18 26.35
C VAL A 201 97.47 -67.37 26.62
N ALA A 202 97.78 -68.17 25.59
CA ALA A 202 98.71 -69.29 25.71
C ALA A 202 100.14 -68.83 26.08
N ILE A 203 100.61 -67.72 25.50
CA ILE A 203 101.93 -67.14 25.81
C ILE A 203 101.94 -66.55 27.22
N GLU A 204 100.92 -65.78 27.61
CA GLU A 204 100.81 -65.19 28.95
C GLU A 204 100.81 -66.26 30.06
N LYS A 205 100.11 -67.37 29.82
CA LYS A 205 100.09 -68.54 30.71
C LYS A 205 101.47 -69.20 30.86
N LEU A 206 102.31 -69.14 29.83
CA LEU A 206 103.69 -69.66 29.83
C LEU A 206 104.68 -68.71 30.52
N LEU A 207 104.39 -67.41 30.48
CA LEU A 207 105.19 -66.36 31.14
C LEU A 207 104.84 -66.16 32.62
N GLY A 208 103.90 -66.93 33.17
CA GLY A 208 103.59 -66.96 34.62
C GLY A 208 102.92 -65.70 35.15
N SER A 209 102.31 -64.89 34.29
CA SER A 209 101.56 -63.69 34.66
C SER A 209 100.08 -63.92 34.33
N ALA A 210 99.31 -64.33 35.34
CA ALA A 210 97.85 -64.25 35.32
C ALA A 210 97.42 -63.31 36.45
#